data_AF-A0A3P2A350-F1
#
_entry.id   AF-A0A3P2A350-F1
#
_cell.length_a   1.000
_cell.length_b   1.000
_cell.length_c   1.000
_cell.angle_alpha   90.00
_cell.angle_beta   90.00
_cell.angle_gamma   90.00
#
_symmetry.space_group_name_H-M   'P 1'
#
loop_
_entity.id
_entity.type
_entity.pdbx_description
1 polymer ?
#
loop_
_entity_poly.entity_id
_entity_poly.type
_entity_poly.pdbx_seq_one_letter_code
_entity_poly.pdbx_strand_id
1 'polypeptide(L)'
;MVGLILLLLLAKWQDFQAANTAAWQWALGYALAGALLGGGGWVLMVLNGMLLFLYTWGYFALLRRFTDSLLIWVPLYLGGALLPFLLTVMMLSKA
;
A
#
# COMPACT_ATOMS: atom_id res chain seq x y z
N MET A 1 -3.58 -1.13 -12.35
CA MET A 1 -2.43 -0.39 -12.94
C MET A 1 -2.22 0.96 -12.25
N VAL A 2 -3.16 1.91 -12.34
CA VAL A 2 -3.02 3.25 -11.70
C VAL A 2 -2.76 3.18 -10.20
N GLY A 3 -3.54 2.38 -9.44
CA GLY A 3 -3.33 2.22 -8.00
C GLY A 3 -1.94 1.68 -7.62
N LEU A 4 -1.37 0.80 -8.45
CA LEU A 4 -0.01 0.26 -8.23
C LEU A 4 1.06 1.34 -8.42
N ILE A 5 0.93 2.16 -9.46
CA ILE A 5 1.85 3.28 -9.70
C ILE A 5 1.76 4.28 -8.56
N LEU A 6 0.55 4.64 -8.12
CA LEU A 6 0.34 5.53 -6.98
C LEU A 6 0.94 4.95 -5.69
N LEU A 7 0.75 3.67 -5.43
CA LEU A 7 1.32 3.00 -4.26
C LEU A 7 2.85 3.08 -4.25
N LEU A 8 3.50 2.85 -5.40
CA LEU A 8 4.95 2.98 -5.56
C LEU A 8 5.42 4.43 -5.36
N LEU A 9 4.74 5.40 -5.96
CA LEU A 9 5.07 6.81 -5.80
C LEU A 9 4.97 7.26 -4.34
N LEU A 10 3.89 6.89 -3.65
CA LEU A 10 3.71 7.19 -2.23
C LEU A 10 4.72 6.46 -1.36
N ALA A 11 4.99 5.18 -1.65
CA ALA A 11 6.01 4.40 -0.98
C ALA A 11 7.39 5.07 -1.06
N LYS A 12 7.73 5.68 -2.19
CA LYS A 12 8.99 6.43 -2.31
C LYS A 12 8.93 7.80 -1.66
N TRP A 13 7.81 8.51 -1.80
CA TRP A 13 7.65 9.86 -1.25
C TRP A 13 7.68 9.85 0.28
N GLN A 14 7.07 8.86 0.92
CA GLN A 14 7.04 8.75 2.36
C GLN A 14 8.43 8.57 3.00
N ASP A 15 9.42 8.05 2.27
CA ASP A 15 10.80 7.90 2.74
C ASP A 15 11.48 9.27 2.89
N PHE A 16 11.24 10.19 1.94
CA PHE A 16 11.77 11.56 2.02
C PHE A 16 11.17 12.34 3.20
N GLN A 17 9.95 12.00 3.62
CA GLN A 17 9.23 12.65 4.70
C GLN A 17 9.27 11.85 6.01
N ALA A 18 10.11 10.82 6.11
CA ALA A 18 10.13 9.90 7.24
C ALA A 18 10.44 10.60 8.59
N ALA A 19 11.22 11.69 8.56
CA ALA A 19 11.54 12.49 9.75
C ALA A 19 10.34 13.32 10.28
N ASN A 20 9.40 13.68 9.40
CA ASN A 20 8.33 14.63 9.72
C ASN A 20 6.95 13.97 9.81
N THR A 21 6.81 12.74 9.31
CA THR A 21 5.52 12.07 9.15
C THR A 21 5.64 10.59 9.50
N ALA A 22 4.59 10.02 10.08
CA ALA A 22 4.54 8.60 10.38
C ALA A 22 4.04 7.78 9.18
N ALA A 23 4.48 6.53 9.04
CA ALA A 23 4.08 5.66 7.93
C ALA A 23 2.56 5.45 7.85
N TRP A 24 1.90 5.40 9.02
CA TRP A 24 0.44 5.24 9.08
C TRP A 24 -0.30 6.43 8.45
N GLN A 25 0.26 7.65 8.46
CA GLN A 25 -0.39 8.83 7.85
C GLN A 25 -0.47 8.68 6.33
N TRP A 26 0.60 8.16 5.72
CA TRP A 26 0.65 7.86 4.29
C TRP A 26 -0.30 6.71 3.92
N ALA A 27 -0.32 5.66 4.74
CA ALA A 27 -1.22 4.53 4.57
C ALA A 27 -2.69 4.96 4.68
N LEU A 28 -3.01 5.84 5.64
CA LEU A 28 -4.35 6.39 5.82
C LEU A 28 -4.77 7.21 4.60
N GLY A 29 -3.90 8.10 4.09
CA GLY A 29 -4.20 8.88 2.89
C GLY A 29 -4.49 8.00 1.68
N TYR A 30 -3.68 6.96 1.47
CA TYR A 30 -3.90 6.00 0.38
C TYR A 30 -5.19 5.18 0.57
N ALA A 31 -5.44 4.71 1.78
CA ALA A 31 -6.62 3.91 2.09
C ALA A 31 -7.92 4.71 1.93
N LEU A 32 -7.94 5.98 2.37
CA LEU A 32 -9.07 6.88 2.19
C LEU A 32 -9.33 7.16 0.71
N ALA A 33 -8.28 7.43 -0.07
CA ALA A 33 -8.42 7.61 -1.52
C ALA A 33 -8.98 6.34 -2.18
N GLY A 34 -8.48 5.16 -1.81
CA GLY A 34 -8.97 3.88 -2.31
C GLY A 34 -10.43 3.61 -1.93
N ALA A 35 -10.82 3.91 -0.69
CA ALA A 35 -12.19 3.72 -0.21
C ALA A 35 -13.18 4.63 -0.96
N LEU A 36 -12.83 5.90 -1.16
CA LEU A 36 -13.69 6.86 -1.89
C LEU A 36 -13.86 6.50 -3.37
N LEU A 37 -12.83 5.91 -4.00
CA LEU A 37 -12.85 5.52 -5.40
C LEU A 37 -13.38 4.10 -5.65
N GLY A 38 -13.44 3.26 -4.61
CA GLY A 38 -13.80 1.85 -4.72
C GLY A 38 -15.29 1.57 -4.95
N GLY A 39 -16.16 2.55 -4.65
CA GLY A 39 -17.61 2.40 -4.77
C GLY A 39 -18.21 1.33 -3.85
N GLY A 40 -19.53 1.15 -3.93
CA GLY A 40 -20.28 0.16 -3.14
C GLY A 40 -20.95 0.72 -1.88
N GLY A 41 -21.53 -0.17 -1.08
CA GLY A 41 -22.21 0.19 0.16
C GLY A 41 -21.22 0.58 1.27
N TRP A 42 -21.66 1.42 2.21
CA TRP A 42 -20.82 1.98 3.28
C TRP A 42 -20.08 0.91 4.10
N VAL A 43 -20.71 -0.26 4.34
CA VAL A 43 -20.08 -1.38 5.06
C VAL A 43 -18.87 -1.91 4.30
N LEU A 44 -19.02 -2.19 3.00
CA LEU A 44 -17.94 -2.70 2.16
C LEU A 44 -16.83 -1.68 2.00
N MET A 45 -17.18 -0.39 1.90
CA MET A 45 -16.22 0.70 1.84
C MET A 45 -15.33 0.75 3.09
N VAL A 46 -15.94 0.64 4.29
CA VAL A 46 -15.20 0.64 5.56
C VAL A 46 -14.29 -0.60 5.66
N LEU A 47 -14.82 -1.79 5.38
CA LEU A 47 -14.04 -3.03 5.47
C LEU A 47 -12.86 -3.04 4.49
N ASN A 48 -13.09 -2.69 3.23
CA ASN A 48 -12.04 -2.61 2.22
C ASN A 48 -11.01 -1.53 2.57
N GLY A 49 -11.47 -0.37 3.07
CA GLY A 49 -10.60 0.70 3.54
C GLY A 49 -9.70 0.27 4.70
N MET A 50 -10.24 -0.45 5.68
CA MET A 50 -9.46 -0.98 6.81
C MET A 50 -8.41 -1.99 6.36
N LEU A 51 -8.77 -2.91 5.46
CA LEU A 51 -7.81 -3.88 4.89
C LEU A 51 -6.71 -3.17 4.11
N LEU A 52 -7.08 -2.20 3.28
CA LEU A 52 -6.13 -1.41 2.49
C LEU A 52 -5.19 -0.60 3.39
N PHE A 53 -5.72 -0.01 4.47
CA PHE A 53 -4.95 0.71 5.48
C PHE A 53 -3.94 -0.20 6.17
N LEU A 54 -4.39 -1.33 6.72
CA LEU A 54 -3.51 -2.25 7.43
C LEU A 54 -2.40 -2.78 6.52
N TYR A 55 -2.76 -3.15 5.29
CA TYR A 55 -1.81 -3.60 4.27
C TYR A 55 -0.76 -2.52 3.98
N THR A 56 -1.20 -1.33 3.61
CA THR A 56 -0.30 -0.24 3.21
C THR A 56 0.54 0.27 4.37
N TRP A 57 -0.02 0.29 5.58
CA TRP A 57 0.74 0.66 6.77
C TRP A 57 1.87 -0.34 7.04
N GLY A 58 1.57 -1.63 7.03
CA GLY A 58 2.60 -2.67 7.18
C GLY A 58 3.67 -2.57 6.10
N TYR A 59 3.26 -2.42 4.84
CA TYR A 59 4.15 -2.26 3.70
C TYR A 59 5.08 -1.03 3.84
N PHE A 60 4.51 0.13 4.14
CA PHE A 60 5.26 1.38 4.31
C PHE A 60 6.19 1.36 5.52
N ALA A 61 5.74 0.80 6.65
CA ALA A 61 6.57 0.66 7.83
C ALA A 61 7.75 -0.28 7.59
N LEU A 62 7.52 -1.37 6.85
CA LEU A 62 8.58 -2.31 6.47
C LEU A 62 9.60 -1.66 5.55
N LEU A 63 9.17 -0.88 4.55
CA LEU A 63 10.09 -0.12 3.70
C LEU A 63 10.98 0.83 4.49
N ARG A 64 10.40 1.59 5.43
CA ARG A 64 11.15 2.50 6.30
C ARG A 64 12.18 1.80 7.17
N ARG A 65 11.88 0.59 7.61
CA ARG A 65 12.81 -0.22 8.42
C ARG A 65 14.06 -0.62 7.63
N PHE A 66 13.94 -0.76 6.31
CA PHE A 66 15.02 -1.20 5.42
C PHE A 66 15.51 -0.10 4.47
N THR A 67 15.20 1.17 4.72
CA THR A 67 15.63 2.30 3.88
C THR A 67 17.13 2.36 3.67
N ASP A 68 17.92 1.97 4.68
CA ASP A 68 19.39 1.98 4.60
C ASP A 68 19.98 0.79 3.83
N SER A 69 19.18 -0.25 3.55
CA SER A 69 19.63 -1.46 2.85
C SER A 69 18.97 -1.58 1.49
N LEU A 70 19.62 -1.03 0.46
CA LEU A 70 19.09 -1.02 -0.90
C LEU A 70 18.79 -2.45 -1.44
N LEU A 71 19.64 -3.41 -1.07
CA LEU A 71 19.48 -4.83 -1.46
C LEU A 71 18.18 -5.45 -0.93
N ILE A 72 17.71 -5.02 0.24
CA ILE A 72 16.45 -5.49 0.84
C ILE A 72 15.29 -4.59 0.41
N TRP A 73 15.52 -3.28 0.35
CA TRP A 73 14.52 -2.28 0.04
C TRP A 73 13.93 -2.47 -1.38
N VAL A 74 14.76 -2.73 -2.39
CA VAL A 74 14.29 -2.87 -3.78
C VAL A 74 13.33 -4.05 -3.96
N PRO A 75 13.65 -5.28 -3.49
CA PRO A 75 12.71 -6.40 -3.51
C PRO A 75 11.42 -6.11 -2.73
N LEU A 76 11.51 -5.45 -1.57
CA LEU A 76 10.33 -5.08 -0.79
C LEU A 76 9.46 -4.07 -1.53
N TYR A 77 10.07 -3.05 -2.15
CA TYR A 77 9.38 -1.99 -2.88
C TYR A 77 8.60 -2.54 -4.07
N LEU A 78 9.22 -3.39 -4.88
CA LEU A 78 8.55 -3.99 -6.03
C LEU A 78 7.59 -5.12 -5.60
N GLY A 79 8.06 -6.02 -4.75
CA GLY A 79 7.30 -7.18 -4.29
C GLY A 79 6.06 -6.80 -3.50
N GLY A 80 6.18 -5.83 -2.58
CA GLY A 80 5.05 -5.31 -1.81
C GLY A 80 4.04 -4.56 -2.68
N ALA A 81 4.44 -3.89 -3.76
CA ALA A 81 3.47 -3.31 -4.67
C ALA A 81 2.75 -4.36 -5.54
N LEU A 82 3.46 -5.44 -5.91
CA LEU A 82 2.92 -6.50 -6.75
C LEU A 82 2.05 -7.51 -6.00
N LEU A 83 2.29 -7.72 -4.70
CA LEU A 83 1.62 -8.76 -3.92
C LEU A 83 0.08 -8.68 -3.97
N PRO A 84 -0.60 -7.52 -3.83
CA PRO A 84 -2.05 -7.45 -3.95
C PRO A 84 -2.55 -7.80 -5.34
N PHE A 85 -1.79 -7.42 -6.37
CA PHE A 85 -2.10 -7.76 -7.76
C PHE A 85 -1.98 -9.27 -7.99
N LEU A 86 -0.90 -9.89 -7.52
CA LEU A 86 -0.69 -11.34 -7.64
C LEU A 86 -1.79 -12.11 -6.90
N LEU A 87 -2.16 -11.70 -5.68
CA LEU A 87 -3.26 -12.31 -4.94
C LEU A 87 -4.58 -12.23 -5.70
N THR A 88 -4.86 -11.08 -6.33
CA THR A 88 -6.08 -10.89 -7.12
C THR A 88 -6.11 -11.84 -8.31
N VAL A 89 -5.00 -11.93 -9.07
CA VAL A 89 -4.88 -12.85 -10.21
C VAL A 89 -5.05 -14.31 -9.75
N MET A 90 -4.42 -14.70 -8.64
CA MET A 90 -4.53 -16.04 -8.09
C MET A 90 -5.97 -16.38 -7.66
N MET A 91 -6.68 -15.44 -7.04
CA MET A 91 -8.08 -15.64 -6.65
C MET A 91 -8.98 -15.79 -7.87
N LEU A 92 -8.81 -14.94 -8.88
CA LEU A 92 -9.58 -15.01 -10.13
C LEU A 92 -9.29 -16.27 -10.95
N SER A 93 -8.05 -16.78 -10.92
CA SER A 93 -7.70 -18.03 -11.62
C SER A 93 -8.29 -19.29 -10.99
N LYS A 94 -8.77 -19.20 -9.75
CA LYS A 94 -9.36 -20.31 -8.98
C LYS A 94 -10.89 -20.25 -8.94
N ALA A 95 -11.48 -19.16 -9.45
CA ALA A 95 -12.92 -18.96 -9.57
C ALA A 95 -13.41 -19.48 -10.93
#